data_AF-A0A6P6RJV0-F1
#
_entry.id   AF-A0A6P6RJV0-F1
#
_cell.length_a   1.000
_cell.length_b   1.000
_cell.length_c   1.000
_cell.angle_alpha   90.00
_cell.angle_beta   90.00
_cell.angle_gamma   90.00
#
_symmetry.space_group_name_H-M   'P 1'
#
loop_
_entity.id
_entity.type
_entity.pdbx_description
1 polymer ?
#
loop_
_entity_poly.entity_id
_entity_poly.type
_entity_poly.pdbx_seq_one_letter_code
_entity_poly.pdbx_strand_id
1 'polypeptide(L)'
;MAIPERQDGGDGDRSKWKYYAFLVPMLGLSAFGWIWSNQFQTEIQDAKGEINLQALAFQNLKLNEEHCYMRLEEKSELRRLFQKALEIEKGREQIALAVLNDVEYRLMERQRAFCSIFVHRTRRVEMEKDLLIYTAKEPLLAHLHMEDGLRDIFKNDRSCAEYLNTDKRRNGSLMWLYLRYWKLQLTLQTHQRAEAAMLGTDNK
;
A
#
# COMPACT_ATOMS: atom_id res chain seq x y z
N MET A 1 17.60 27.39 125.66
CA MET A 1 16.73 26.26 126.02
C MET A 1 15.80 26.02 124.83
N ALA A 2 15.82 24.80 124.28
CA ALA A 2 14.85 24.12 123.40
C ALA A 2 14.41 24.74 122.04
N ILE A 3 14.55 23.93 120.97
CA ILE A 3 13.70 23.90 119.76
C ILE A 3 12.66 22.77 119.94
N PRO A 4 11.41 22.89 119.45
CA PRO A 4 10.95 22.11 118.26
C PRO A 4 10.00 22.94 117.34
N GLU A 5 9.95 22.86 116.01
CA GLU A 5 9.79 21.78 115.00
C GLU A 5 8.35 21.23 114.80
N ARG A 6 7.81 21.44 113.58
CA ARG A 6 6.91 20.59 112.72
C ARG A 6 5.91 21.47 111.93
N GLN A 7 5.54 21.21 110.67
CA GLN A 7 5.92 20.26 109.61
C GLN A 7 5.15 20.73 108.36
N ASP A 8 5.78 20.76 107.18
CA ASP A 8 5.12 21.05 105.89
C ASP A 8 5.26 19.83 104.96
N GLY A 9 4.19 19.54 104.20
CA GLY A 9 4.15 18.60 103.08
C GLY A 9 2.85 18.83 102.30
N GLY A 10 2.74 18.74 100.97
CA GLY A 10 3.65 18.49 99.85
C GLY A 10 2.75 18.55 98.58
N ASP A 11 3.19 19.23 97.51
CA ASP A 11 2.45 19.48 96.26
C ASP A 11 3.05 18.66 95.09
N GLY A 12 2.19 18.05 94.27
CA GLY A 12 2.58 17.10 93.23
C GLY A 12 1.54 16.91 92.13
N ASP A 13 1.04 17.98 91.50
CA ASP A 13 0.10 17.84 90.34
C ASP A 13 0.34 18.80 89.15
N ARG A 14 1.47 19.52 89.14
CA ARG A 14 1.77 20.54 88.11
C ARG A 14 2.64 20.04 86.94
N SER A 15 3.24 18.86 87.03
CA SER A 15 4.25 18.37 86.07
C SER A 15 3.68 17.49 84.94
N LYS A 16 2.59 16.74 85.18
CA LYS A 16 1.98 15.85 84.17
C LYS A 16 1.33 16.62 83.02
N TRP A 17 0.54 17.66 83.32
CA TRP A 17 -0.09 18.50 82.29
C TRP A 17 0.93 19.28 81.45
N LYS A 18 2.06 19.69 82.05
CA LYS A 18 3.17 20.31 81.32
C LYS A 18 3.87 19.33 80.38
N TYR A 19 4.03 18.07 80.79
CA TYR A 19 4.62 17.02 79.95
C TYR A 19 3.77 16.77 78.69
N TYR A 20 2.46 16.57 78.85
CA TYR A 20 1.56 16.35 77.72
C TYR A 20 1.37 17.59 76.83
N ALA A 21 1.32 18.80 77.41
CA ALA A 21 1.15 20.05 76.65
C ALA A 21 2.33 20.37 75.72
N PHE A 22 3.55 19.92 76.04
CA PHE A 22 4.72 20.09 75.17
C PHE A 22 4.97 18.88 74.25
N LEU A 23 4.68 17.65 74.69
CA LEU A 23 4.88 16.44 73.88
C LEU A 23 3.87 16.29 72.75
N VAL A 24 2.60 16.63 72.98
CA VAL A 24 1.54 16.41 71.98
C VAL A 24 1.72 17.30 70.73
N PRO A 25 2.04 18.62 70.85
CA PRO A 25 2.36 19.44 69.68
C PRO A 25 3.62 18.98 68.94
N MET A 26 4.63 18.49 69.66
CA MET A 26 5.88 17.99 69.05
C MET A 26 5.68 16.67 68.30
N LEU A 27 4.88 15.74 68.84
CA LEU A 27 4.49 14.50 68.17
C LEU A 27 3.56 14.77 66.98
N GLY A 28 2.66 15.74 67.10
CA GLY A 28 1.85 16.24 65.99
C GLY A 28 2.72 16.79 64.87
N LEU A 29 3.63 17.72 65.16
CA LEU A 29 4.52 18.32 64.15
C LEU A 29 5.45 17.30 63.48
N SER A 30 5.94 16.29 64.21
CA SER A 30 6.76 15.23 63.63
C SER A 30 5.95 14.25 62.76
N ALA A 31 4.74 13.88 63.18
CA ALA A 31 3.82 13.09 62.35
C ALA A 31 3.37 13.85 61.10
N PHE A 32 3.04 15.14 61.22
CA PHE A 32 2.71 16.01 60.09
C PHE A 32 3.92 16.24 59.18
N GLY A 33 5.13 16.41 59.73
CA GLY A 33 6.35 16.51 58.94
C GLY A 33 6.66 15.22 58.17
N TRP A 34 6.43 14.06 58.77
CA TRP A 34 6.59 12.76 58.10
C TRP A 34 5.51 12.52 57.04
N ILE A 35 4.24 12.81 57.34
CA ILE A 35 3.12 12.72 56.39
C ILE A 35 3.34 13.68 55.21
N TRP A 36 3.71 14.93 55.49
CA TRP A 36 4.02 15.94 54.47
C TRP A 36 5.24 15.54 53.66
N SER A 37 6.32 15.06 54.29
CA SER A 37 7.50 14.56 53.59
C SER A 37 7.17 13.38 52.69
N ASN A 38 6.33 12.44 53.13
CA ASN A 38 5.98 11.27 52.34
C ASN A 38 5.07 11.65 51.15
N GLN A 39 4.07 12.51 51.39
CA GLN A 39 3.19 13.07 50.36
C GLN A 39 3.99 13.89 49.32
N PHE A 40 4.99 14.65 49.76
CA PHE A 40 5.84 15.43 48.88
C PHE A 40 6.76 14.53 48.02
N GLN A 41 7.23 13.41 48.59
CA GLN A 41 8.01 12.41 47.84
C GLN A 41 7.16 11.71 46.77
N THR A 42 5.90 11.39 47.05
CA THR A 42 4.99 10.80 46.05
C THR A 42 4.70 11.77 44.92
N GLU A 43 4.43 13.05 45.21
CA GLU A 43 4.19 14.07 44.18
C GLU A 43 5.42 14.30 43.29
N ILE A 44 6.63 14.24 43.85
CA ILE A 44 7.88 14.29 43.07
C ILE A 44 8.02 13.05 42.19
N GLN A 45 7.68 11.87 42.70
CA GLN A 45 7.76 10.63 41.92
C GLN A 45 6.75 10.63 40.77
N ASP A 46 5.53 11.09 41.02
CA ASP A 46 4.49 11.21 40.00
C ASP A 46 4.89 12.24 38.93
N ALA A 47 5.34 13.43 39.33
CA ALA A 47 5.83 14.46 38.41
C ALA A 47 7.04 13.98 37.59
N LYS A 48 7.98 13.24 38.21
CA LYS A 48 9.09 12.59 37.49
C LYS A 48 8.57 11.54 36.51
N GLY A 49 7.57 10.76 36.89
CA GLY A 49 6.90 9.78 36.03
C GLY A 49 6.29 10.45 34.80
N GLU A 50 5.54 11.53 34.99
CA GLU A 50 4.92 12.31 33.90
C GLU A 50 5.96 12.94 32.97
N ILE A 51 7.02 13.54 33.53
CA ILE A 51 8.13 14.09 32.73
C ILE A 51 8.81 13.00 31.91
N ASN A 52 9.08 11.84 32.51
CA ASN A 52 9.68 10.70 31.81
C ASN A 52 8.74 10.16 30.71
N LEU A 53 7.45 10.07 30.98
CA LEU A 53 6.44 9.65 30.01
C LEU A 53 6.33 10.65 28.85
N GLN A 54 6.34 11.95 29.12
CA GLN A 54 6.37 12.99 28.07
C GLN A 54 7.65 12.93 27.25
N ALA A 55 8.81 12.73 27.89
CA ALA A 55 10.09 12.59 27.19
C ALA A 55 10.09 11.36 26.28
N LEU A 56 9.55 10.23 26.75
CA LEU A 56 9.38 9.02 25.94
C LEU A 56 8.37 9.24 24.80
N ALA A 57 7.25 9.91 25.05
CA ALA A 57 6.26 10.22 24.03
C ALA A 57 6.85 11.11 22.92
N PHE A 58 7.63 12.13 23.30
CA PHE A 58 8.34 12.99 22.36
C PHE A 58 9.38 12.22 21.55
N GLN A 59 10.15 11.33 22.17
CA GLN A 59 11.10 10.46 21.46
C GLN A 59 10.40 9.54 20.47
N ASN A 60 9.31 8.87 20.87
CA ASN A 60 8.53 8.00 19.99
C ASN A 60 7.92 8.77 18.81
N LEU A 61 7.45 9.99 19.03
CA LEU A 61 6.86 10.83 17.99
C LEU A 61 7.89 11.19 16.91
N LYS A 62 9.09 11.61 17.34
CA LYS A 62 10.21 11.91 16.43
C LYS A 62 10.69 10.67 15.66
N LEU A 63 10.83 9.53 16.34
CA LEU A 63 11.19 8.27 15.68
C LEU A 63 10.15 7.86 14.64
N ASN A 64 8.86 8.02 14.93
CA ASN A 64 7.78 7.73 14.00
C ASN A 64 7.76 8.68 12.79
N GLU A 65 8.09 9.96 13.00
CA GLU A 65 8.25 10.94 11.93
C GLU A 65 9.41 10.56 10.99
N GLU A 66 10.57 10.21 11.55
CA GLU A 66 11.72 9.71 10.78
C GLU A 66 11.37 8.43 10.01
N HIS A 67 10.70 7.46 10.63
CA HIS A 67 10.21 6.26 9.94
C HIS A 67 9.23 6.57 8.81
N CYS A 68 8.36 7.57 8.99
CA CYS A 68 7.45 8.02 7.96
C CYS A 68 8.21 8.61 6.77
N TYR A 69 9.20 9.46 7.04
CA TYR A 69 10.05 10.06 6.02
C TYR A 69 10.83 9.01 5.23
N MET A 70 11.52 8.10 5.92
CA MET A 70 12.28 7.02 5.29
C MET A 70 11.40 6.14 4.39
N ARG A 71 10.18 5.80 4.83
CA ARG A 71 9.22 5.01 4.03
C ARG A 71 8.75 5.75 2.78
N LEU A 72 8.60 7.07 2.87
CA LEU A 72 8.23 7.90 1.71
C LEU A 72 9.37 7.98 0.71
N GLU A 73 10.61 8.14 1.19
CA GLU A 73 11.81 8.18 0.36
C GLU A 73 12.02 6.85 -0.38
N GLU A 74 11.96 5.71 0.32
CA GLU A 74 12.05 4.38 -0.26
C GLU A 74 10.97 4.15 -1.34
N LYS A 75 9.71 4.52 -1.06
CA LYS A 75 8.61 4.46 -2.04
C LYS A 75 8.89 5.34 -3.27
N SER A 76 9.50 6.50 -3.06
CA SER A 76 9.83 7.43 -4.13
C SER A 76 10.95 6.87 -5.02
N GLU A 77 11.98 6.26 -4.43
CA GLU A 77 13.06 5.60 -5.16
C GLU A 77 12.55 4.39 -5.93
N LEU A 78 11.75 3.53 -5.28
CA LEU A 78 11.13 2.37 -5.92
C LEU A 78 10.27 2.79 -7.12
N ARG A 79 9.48 3.85 -6.98
CA ARG A 79 8.69 4.41 -8.09
C ARG A 79 9.59 4.88 -9.24
N ARG A 80 10.68 5.58 -8.95
CA ARG A 80 11.61 6.08 -9.98
C ARG A 80 12.28 4.94 -10.73
N LEU A 81 12.72 3.92 -10.02
CA LEU A 81 13.35 2.74 -10.61
C LEU A 81 12.34 1.95 -11.46
N PHE A 82 11.13 1.71 -10.96
CA PHE A 82 10.06 1.06 -11.74
C PHE A 82 9.74 1.84 -13.01
N GLN A 83 9.63 3.17 -12.92
CA GLN A 83 9.34 4.00 -14.09
C GLN A 83 10.47 3.94 -15.12
N LYS A 84 11.73 3.87 -14.67
CA LYS A 84 12.88 3.67 -15.55
C LYS A 84 12.82 2.31 -16.26
N ALA A 85 12.50 1.22 -15.53
CA ALA A 85 12.33 -0.10 -16.11
C ALA A 85 11.16 -0.14 -17.12
N LEU A 86 10.06 0.52 -16.79
CA LEU A 86 8.88 0.62 -17.65
C LEU A 86 9.16 1.36 -18.96
N GLU A 87 9.93 2.44 -18.94
CA GLU A 87 10.31 3.16 -20.18
C GLU A 87 11.11 2.28 -21.15
N ILE A 88 11.92 1.36 -20.65
CA ILE A 88 12.65 0.39 -21.49
C ILE A 88 11.68 -0.60 -22.12
N GLU A 89 10.77 -1.18 -21.34
CA GLU A 89 9.80 -2.16 -21.83
C GLU A 89 8.75 -1.54 -22.77
N LYS A 90 8.41 -0.26 -22.61
CA LYS A 90 7.53 0.48 -23.52
C LYS A 90 8.00 0.46 -24.97
N GLY A 91 9.31 0.46 -25.21
CA GLY A 91 9.85 0.35 -26.58
C GLY A 91 9.47 -0.97 -27.23
N ARG A 92 9.53 -2.07 -26.48
CA ARG A 92 9.12 -3.41 -26.93
C ARG A 92 7.61 -3.51 -27.12
N GLU A 93 6.85 -2.93 -26.19
CA GLU A 93 5.39 -2.82 -26.28
C GLU A 93 4.96 -2.10 -27.55
N GLN A 94 5.58 -0.97 -27.90
CA GLN A 94 5.23 -0.22 -29.11
C GLN A 94 5.41 -1.05 -30.38
N ILE A 95 6.49 -1.83 -30.46
CA ILE A 95 6.73 -2.72 -31.59
C ILE A 95 5.65 -3.80 -31.64
N ALA A 96 5.34 -4.44 -30.51
CA ALA A 96 4.33 -5.49 -30.48
C ALA A 96 2.90 -4.96 -30.74
N LEU A 97 2.58 -3.75 -30.29
CA LEU A 97 1.34 -3.05 -30.64
C LEU A 97 1.26 -2.74 -32.14
N ALA A 98 2.37 -2.37 -32.78
CA ALA A 98 2.41 -2.17 -34.22
C ALA A 98 2.10 -3.48 -34.97
N VAL A 99 2.62 -4.61 -34.50
CA VAL A 99 2.29 -5.92 -35.08
C VAL A 99 0.83 -6.31 -34.83
N LEU A 100 0.31 -6.04 -33.64
CA LEU A 100 -1.10 -6.27 -33.31
C LEU A 100 -2.04 -5.38 -34.13
N ASN A 101 -1.61 -4.18 -34.54
CA ASN A 101 -2.35 -3.33 -35.48
C ASN A 101 -2.40 -3.94 -36.90
N ASP A 102 -1.37 -4.71 -37.32
CA ASP A 102 -1.44 -5.46 -38.57
C ASP A 102 -2.46 -6.62 -38.47
N VAL A 103 -2.52 -7.29 -37.31
CA VAL A 103 -3.57 -8.30 -37.03
C VAL A 103 -4.96 -7.65 -37.08
N GLU A 104 -5.14 -6.48 -36.48
CA GLU A 104 -6.38 -5.70 -36.55
C GLU A 104 -6.76 -5.38 -38.01
N TYR A 105 -5.80 -4.91 -38.81
CA TYR A 105 -6.02 -4.62 -40.23
C TYR A 105 -6.47 -5.87 -41.01
N ARG A 106 -5.80 -7.01 -40.80
CA ARG A 106 -6.17 -8.28 -41.45
C ARG A 106 -7.55 -8.77 -41.04
N LEU A 107 -7.92 -8.61 -39.77
CA LEU A 107 -9.26 -8.93 -39.28
C LEU A 107 -10.32 -8.02 -39.92
N MET A 108 -10.05 -6.73 -40.09
CA MET A 108 -10.96 -5.83 -40.80
C MET A 108 -11.13 -6.23 -42.27
N GLU A 109 -10.05 -6.56 -42.97
CA GLU A 109 -10.14 -7.01 -44.37
C GLU A 109 -10.86 -8.36 -44.50
N ARG A 110 -10.62 -9.29 -43.57
CA ARG A 110 -11.41 -10.53 -43.44
C ARG A 110 -12.88 -10.17 -43.28
N GLN A 111 -13.24 -9.33 -42.32
CA GLN A 111 -14.63 -9.03 -42.04
C GLN A 111 -15.31 -8.34 -43.23
N ARG A 112 -14.63 -7.42 -43.90
CA ARG A 112 -15.09 -6.80 -45.14
C ARG A 112 -15.36 -7.83 -46.23
N ALA A 113 -14.47 -8.80 -46.41
CA ALA A 113 -14.64 -9.90 -47.37
C ALA A 113 -15.81 -10.81 -47.01
N PHE A 114 -16.03 -11.08 -45.71
CA PHE A 114 -17.14 -11.89 -45.24
C PHE A 114 -18.50 -11.22 -45.44
N CYS A 115 -18.57 -9.90 -45.23
CA CYS A 115 -19.77 -9.10 -45.43
C CYS A 115 -20.03 -8.75 -46.91
N SER A 116 -19.05 -8.94 -47.80
CA SER A 116 -19.21 -8.70 -49.23
C SER A 116 -19.81 -9.92 -49.94
N ILE A 117 -20.85 -9.70 -50.74
CA ILE A 117 -21.48 -10.74 -51.56
C ILE A 117 -20.54 -11.21 -52.70
N PHE A 118 -19.64 -10.33 -53.16
CA PHE A 118 -18.77 -10.58 -54.31
C PHE A 118 -17.51 -11.40 -53.99
N VAL A 119 -17.18 -11.61 -52.71
CA VAL A 119 -15.97 -12.36 -52.35
C VAL A 119 -16.27 -13.85 -52.20
N HIS A 120 -15.63 -14.65 -53.05
CA HIS A 120 -15.75 -16.11 -53.07
C HIS A 120 -15.29 -16.79 -51.78
N ARG A 121 -15.88 -17.95 -51.47
CA ARG A 121 -15.58 -18.76 -50.28
C ARG A 121 -14.10 -19.13 -50.17
N THR A 122 -13.44 -19.48 -51.27
CA THR A 122 -12.01 -19.84 -51.27
C THR A 122 -11.15 -18.71 -50.71
N ARG A 123 -11.39 -17.48 -51.17
CA ARG A 123 -10.65 -16.30 -50.70
C ARG A 123 -10.85 -16.02 -49.22
N ARG A 124 -12.07 -16.27 -48.71
CA ARG A 124 -12.39 -16.11 -47.28
C ARG A 124 -11.60 -17.08 -46.41
N VAL A 125 -11.50 -18.35 -46.83
CA VAL A 125 -10.74 -19.39 -46.11
C VAL A 125 -9.24 -19.14 -46.18
N GLU A 126 -8.72 -18.65 -47.31
CA GLU A 126 -7.31 -18.24 -47.43
C GLU A 126 -6.96 -17.14 -46.43
N MET A 127 -7.78 -16.09 -46.31
CA MET A 127 -7.55 -15.01 -45.35
C MET A 127 -7.45 -15.50 -43.91
N GLU A 128 -8.31 -16.44 -43.49
CA GLU A 128 -8.29 -17.02 -42.15
C GLU A 128 -7.03 -17.86 -41.90
N LYS A 129 -6.62 -18.67 -42.89
CA LYS A 129 -5.38 -19.46 -42.82
C LYS A 129 -4.14 -18.59 -42.77
N ASP A 130 -4.06 -17.60 -43.65
CA ASP A 130 -2.93 -16.66 -43.72
C ASP A 130 -2.78 -15.90 -42.41
N LEU A 131 -3.90 -15.51 -41.78
CA LEU A 131 -3.89 -14.83 -40.49
C LEU A 131 -3.37 -15.73 -39.36
N LEU A 132 -3.79 -17.00 -39.30
CA LEU A 132 -3.26 -17.96 -38.32
C LEU A 132 -1.77 -18.21 -38.50
N ILE A 133 -1.31 -18.33 -39.75
CA ILE A 133 0.12 -18.53 -40.06
C ILE A 133 0.91 -17.29 -39.66
N TYR A 134 0.40 -16.10 -39.98
CA TYR A 134 1.05 -14.84 -39.65
C TYR A 134 1.25 -14.69 -38.14
N THR A 135 0.20 -14.92 -37.34
CA THR A 135 0.27 -14.78 -35.89
C THR A 135 1.11 -15.87 -35.22
N ALA A 136 1.09 -17.10 -35.73
CA ALA A 136 1.93 -18.19 -35.22
C ALA A 136 3.43 -17.95 -35.48
N LYS A 137 3.78 -17.21 -36.54
CA LYS A 137 5.17 -16.87 -36.87
C LYS A 137 5.71 -15.68 -36.09
N GLU A 138 4.84 -14.92 -35.42
CA GLU A 138 5.23 -13.68 -34.75
C GLU A 138 5.67 -13.94 -33.30
N PRO A 139 6.98 -13.90 -32.99
CA PRO A 139 7.48 -14.20 -31.65
C PRO A 139 7.00 -13.18 -30.61
N LEU A 140 6.79 -11.91 -31.01
CA LEU A 140 6.34 -10.86 -30.09
C LEU A 140 4.93 -11.09 -29.57
N LEU A 141 4.10 -11.84 -30.30
CA LEU A 141 2.71 -12.12 -29.95
C LEU A 141 2.50 -13.56 -29.46
N ALA A 142 3.55 -14.37 -29.40
CA ALA A 142 3.47 -15.80 -29.04
C ALA A 142 2.79 -16.04 -27.68
N HIS A 143 3.06 -15.18 -26.70
CA HIS A 143 2.51 -15.26 -25.35
C HIS A 143 1.00 -14.94 -25.26
N LEU A 144 0.42 -14.32 -26.30
CA LEU A 144 -1.01 -13.98 -26.32
C LEU A 144 -1.89 -15.17 -26.67
N HIS A 145 -1.30 -16.29 -27.11
CA HIS A 145 -2.00 -17.52 -27.50
C HIS A 145 -3.22 -17.24 -28.39
N MET A 146 -3.04 -16.37 -29.40
CA MET A 146 -4.15 -15.80 -30.18
C MET A 146 -4.89 -16.83 -31.05
N GLU A 147 -4.34 -18.02 -31.26
CA GLU A 147 -4.94 -19.05 -32.13
C GLU A 147 -6.39 -19.37 -31.72
N ASP A 148 -6.64 -19.64 -30.44
CA ASP A 148 -7.97 -20.00 -29.96
C ASP A 148 -8.96 -18.84 -30.15
N GLY A 149 -8.53 -17.62 -29.83
CA GLY A 149 -9.34 -16.43 -30.02
C GLY A 149 -9.63 -16.14 -31.50
N LEU A 150 -8.65 -16.34 -32.38
CA LEU A 150 -8.86 -16.22 -33.83
C LEU A 150 -9.85 -17.26 -34.35
N ARG A 151 -9.74 -18.52 -33.92
CA ARG A 151 -10.67 -19.58 -34.29
C ARG A 151 -12.09 -19.28 -33.80
N ASP A 152 -12.23 -18.71 -32.60
CA ASP A 152 -13.51 -18.27 -32.06
C ASP A 152 -14.12 -17.14 -32.89
N ILE A 153 -13.33 -16.11 -33.23
CA ILE A 153 -13.74 -15.02 -34.14
C ILE A 153 -14.22 -15.59 -35.48
N PHE A 154 -13.45 -16.48 -36.09
CA PHE A 154 -13.79 -17.01 -37.41
C PHE A 154 -15.13 -17.75 -37.41
N LYS A 155 -15.41 -18.49 -36.33
CA LYS A 155 -16.63 -19.27 -36.16
C LYS A 155 -17.85 -18.39 -35.85
N ASN A 156 -17.67 -17.39 -35.00
CA ASN A 156 -18.75 -16.72 -34.31
C ASN A 156 -18.96 -15.25 -34.72
N ASP A 157 -17.97 -14.58 -35.30
CA ASP A 157 -18.11 -13.18 -35.71
C ASP A 157 -18.77 -13.02 -37.08
N ARG A 158 -20.10 -12.88 -37.04
CA ARG A 158 -20.97 -12.74 -38.22
C ARG A 158 -21.59 -11.35 -38.37
N SER A 159 -21.22 -10.40 -37.51
CA SER A 159 -21.79 -9.07 -37.53
C SER A 159 -21.33 -8.31 -38.77
N CYS A 160 -22.27 -7.86 -39.58
CA CYS A 160 -22.01 -6.99 -40.73
C CYS A 160 -22.77 -5.69 -40.54
N ALA A 161 -22.11 -4.57 -40.81
CA ALA A 161 -22.80 -3.29 -40.85
C ALA A 161 -23.73 -3.23 -42.08
N GLU A 162 -24.62 -2.24 -42.09
CA GLU A 162 -25.58 -2.02 -43.18
C GLU A 162 -24.91 -1.95 -44.56
N TYR A 163 -25.68 -2.28 -45.61
CA TYR A 163 -25.18 -2.41 -46.99
C TYR A 163 -24.45 -1.17 -47.53
N LEU A 164 -24.82 0.03 -47.10
CA LEU A 164 -24.20 1.31 -47.51
C LEU A 164 -23.07 1.75 -46.57
N ASN A 165 -22.59 0.88 -45.68
CA ASN A 165 -21.57 1.23 -44.73
C ASN A 165 -20.21 1.48 -45.40
N THR A 166 -19.71 2.70 -45.23
CA THR A 166 -18.38 3.13 -45.69
C THR A 166 -17.28 2.82 -44.68
N ASP A 167 -17.63 2.66 -43.39
CA ASP A 167 -16.66 2.43 -42.33
C ASP A 167 -16.48 0.94 -42.03
N LYS A 168 -15.38 0.36 -42.51
CA LYS A 168 -15.03 -1.05 -42.28
C LYS A 168 -15.01 -1.45 -40.80
N ARG A 169 -14.79 -0.50 -39.88
CA ARG A 169 -14.72 -0.74 -38.44
C ARG A 169 -16.04 -1.11 -37.81
N ARG A 170 -17.15 -0.82 -38.49
CA ARG A 170 -18.50 -1.21 -38.03
C ARG A 170 -18.84 -2.67 -38.33
N ASN A 171 -18.01 -3.36 -39.11
CA ASN A 171 -18.16 -4.79 -39.28
C ASN A 171 -17.47 -5.54 -38.15
N GLY A 172 -18.06 -6.67 -37.78
CA GLY A 172 -17.58 -7.49 -36.68
C GLY A 172 -17.99 -6.92 -35.32
N SER A 173 -18.00 -7.78 -34.32
CA SER A 173 -18.24 -7.37 -32.93
C SER A 173 -17.29 -8.10 -31.99
N LEU A 174 -17.15 -9.41 -32.18
CA LEU A 174 -16.29 -10.27 -31.37
C LEU A 174 -14.81 -9.99 -31.60
N MET A 175 -14.40 -9.70 -32.85
CA MET A 175 -13.00 -9.36 -33.15
C MET A 175 -12.50 -8.16 -32.34
N TRP A 176 -13.36 -7.16 -32.10
CA TRP A 176 -13.00 -5.96 -31.34
C TRP A 176 -12.79 -6.25 -29.85
N LEU A 177 -13.57 -7.19 -29.31
CA LEU A 177 -13.41 -7.65 -27.93
C LEU A 177 -12.06 -8.34 -27.75
N TYR A 178 -11.72 -9.28 -28.65
CA TYR A 178 -10.42 -9.97 -28.62
C TYR A 178 -9.25 -9.01 -28.84
N LEU A 179 -9.34 -8.08 -29.80
CA LEU A 179 -8.29 -7.08 -30.01
C LEU A 179 -8.06 -6.21 -28.76
N ARG A 180 -9.13 -5.79 -28.08
CA ARG A 180 -9.01 -5.06 -26.82
C ARG A 180 -8.39 -5.93 -25.72
N TYR A 181 -8.79 -7.20 -25.63
CA TYR A 181 -8.23 -8.15 -24.69
C TYR A 181 -6.72 -8.36 -24.91
N TRP A 182 -6.30 -8.60 -26.15
CA TRP A 182 -4.89 -8.79 -26.49
C TRP A 182 -4.04 -7.54 -26.25
N LYS A 183 -4.56 -6.34 -26.58
CA LYS A 183 -3.90 -5.07 -26.24
C LYS A 183 -3.69 -4.94 -24.72
N LEU A 184 -4.70 -5.31 -23.93
CA LEU A 184 -4.61 -5.27 -22.47
C LEU A 184 -3.60 -6.29 -21.91
N GLN A 185 -3.61 -7.52 -22.42
CA GLN A 185 -2.64 -8.55 -22.04
C GLN A 185 -1.21 -8.10 -22.31
N LEU A 186 -0.99 -7.43 -23.45
CA LEU A 186 0.32 -6.93 -23.82
C LEU A 186 0.81 -5.86 -22.84
N THR A 187 -0.03 -4.86 -22.54
CA THR A 187 0.30 -3.83 -21.54
C THR A 187 0.53 -4.44 -20.16
N LEU A 188 -0.30 -5.41 -19.74
CA LEU A 188 -0.10 -6.12 -18.47
C LEU A 188 1.27 -6.80 -18.42
N GLN A 189 1.65 -7.49 -19.50
CA GLN A 189 2.95 -8.16 -19.58
C GLN A 189 4.12 -7.17 -19.53
N THR A 190 4.00 -6.01 -20.18
CA THR A 190 5.00 -4.93 -20.09
C THR A 190 5.21 -4.52 -18.64
N HIS A 191 4.13 -4.31 -17.89
CA HIS A 191 4.21 -3.96 -16.47
C HIS A 191 4.82 -5.08 -15.62
N GLN A 192 4.45 -6.33 -15.87
CA GLN A 192 5.02 -7.49 -15.16
C GLN A 192 6.52 -7.65 -15.43
N ARG A 193 6.98 -7.42 -16.65
CA ARG A 193 8.42 -7.42 -16.98
C ARG A 193 9.17 -6.27 -16.33
N ALA A 194 8.58 -5.07 -16.32
CA ALA A 194 9.15 -3.94 -15.60
C ALA A 194 9.28 -4.22 -14.09
N GLU A 195 8.30 -4.91 -13.50
CA GLU A 195 8.34 -5.37 -12.12
C GLU A 195 9.39 -6.46 -11.89
N ALA A 196 9.50 -7.45 -12.79
CA ALA A 196 10.50 -8.52 -12.71
C ALA A 196 11.94 -8.00 -12.83
N ALA A 197 12.17 -7.07 -13.76
CA ALA A 197 13.45 -6.39 -13.91
C ALA A 197 13.86 -5.61 -12.65
N MET A 198 12.87 -5.02 -11.96
CA MET A 198 13.06 -4.32 -10.68
C MET A 198 13.40 -5.27 -9.53
N LEU A 199 12.75 -6.43 -9.46
CA LEU A 199 12.96 -7.43 -8.42
C LEU A 199 14.20 -8.31 -8.68
N GLY A 200 14.89 -8.13 -9.81
CA GLY A 200 16.06 -8.92 -10.19
C GLY A 200 15.73 -10.37 -10.54
N THR A 201 14.47 -10.68 -10.81
CA THR A 201 13.99 -12.04 -11.13
C THR A 201 14.18 -12.42 -12.60
N ASP A 202 14.58 -11.47 -13.45
CA ASP A 202 14.85 -11.66 -14.89
C ASP A 202 16.17 -12.40 -15.20
N ASN A 203 16.93 -12.82 -14.18
CA ASN A 203 18.12 -13.66 -14.34
C ASN A 203 17.82 -15.13 -13.97
N LYS A 204 17.02 -15.83 -14.78
CA LYS A 204 17.04 -17.30 -14.83
C LYS A 204 16.46 -17.87 -16.12
#